data_AF-A0ABD1W4P4-F1
#
_entry.id   AF-A0ABD1W4P4-F1
#
_cell.length_a   1.000
_cell.length_b   1.000
_cell.length_c   1.000
_cell.angle_alpha   90.00
_cell.angle_beta   90.00
_cell.angle_gamma   90.00
#
_symmetry.space_group_name_H-M   'P 1'
#
loop_
_entity.id
_entity.type
_entity.pdbx_description
1 polymer ?
#
loop_
_entity_poly.entity_id
_entity_poly.type
_entity_poly.pdbx_seq_one_letter_code
_entity_poly.pdbx_strand_id
1 'polypeptide(L)'
;MEELAHGLKTSNKYFLWVVRSSEEAKLPKNFSKETSKKGLIVSWCPQLEVLAHEAIWCFITHCGWNSTLEALSLGVPMVAMPQWTDQSTNAKFVKNVWKIGIKVR
;
A
#
# COMPACT_ATOMS: atom_id res chain seq x y z
N MET A 1 -7.03 4.86 8.95
CA MET A 1 -7.19 3.40 8.71
C MET A 1 -8.58 3.09 8.20
N GLU A 2 -9.62 3.70 8.78
CA GLU A 2 -11.01 3.56 8.36
C GLU A 2 -11.26 3.85 6.87
N GLU A 3 -10.87 5.03 6.37
CA GLU A 3 -11.03 5.38 4.94
C GLU A 3 -10.29 4.42 4.00
N LEU A 4 -9.08 3.98 4.37
CA LEU A 4 -8.32 3.02 3.57
C LEU A 4 -9.01 1.65 3.56
N ALA A 5 -9.50 1.18 4.70
CA ALA A 5 -10.26 -0.06 4.79
C ALA A 5 -11.56 0.02 3.97
N HIS A 6 -12.28 1.15 4.04
CA HIS A 6 -13.46 1.39 3.23
C HIS A 6 -13.13 1.38 1.73
N GLY A 7 -12.06 2.06 1.32
CA GLY A 7 -11.56 2.06 -0.06
C GLY A 7 -11.20 0.67 -0.57
N LEU A 8 -10.48 -0.14 0.23
CA LEU A 8 -10.15 -1.51 -0.12
C LEU A 8 -11.41 -2.38 -0.29
N LYS A 9 -12.35 -2.31 0.66
CA LYS A 9 -13.62 -3.05 0.60
C LYS A 9 -14.44 -2.68 -0.63
N THR A 10 -14.60 -1.39 -0.90
CA THR A 10 -15.43 -0.88 -2.02
C THR A 10 -14.78 -1.09 -3.39
N SER A 11 -13.45 -1.10 -3.47
CA SER A 11 -12.73 -1.38 -4.72
C SER A 11 -13.00 -2.77 -5.29
N ASN A 12 -13.40 -3.72 -4.43
CA ASN A 12 -13.66 -5.13 -4.75
C ASN A 12 -12.47 -5.84 -5.45
N LYS A 13 -11.25 -5.33 -5.25
CA LYS A 13 -9.99 -5.91 -5.75
C LYS A 13 -9.38 -6.86 -4.74
N TYR A 14 -8.50 -7.75 -5.22
CA TYR A 14 -7.64 -8.54 -4.34
C TYR A 14 -6.60 -7.63 -3.70
N PHE A 15 -6.29 -7.85 -2.43
CA PHE A 15 -5.28 -7.07 -1.73
C PHE A 15 -4.53 -7.88 -0.68
N LEU A 16 -3.27 -7.52 -0.48
CA LEU A 16 -2.48 -7.85 0.70
C LEU A 16 -2.26 -6.56 1.47
N TRP A 17 -2.66 -6.52 2.75
CA TRP A 17 -2.45 -5.37 3.60
C TRP A 17 -1.62 -5.76 4.82
N VAL A 18 -0.42 -5.21 4.92
CA VAL A 18 0.45 -5.36 6.08
C VAL A 18 0.03 -4.36 7.17
N VAL A 19 -0.49 -4.88 8.28
CA VAL A 19 -0.92 -4.09 9.44
C VAL A 19 -0.20 -4.63 10.67
N ARG A 20 0.71 -3.82 11.24
CA ARG A 20 1.45 -4.22 12.45
C ARG A 20 0.48 -4.61 13.56
N SER A 21 0.85 -5.61 14.37
CA SER A 21 0.00 -6.07 15.48
C SER A 21 -0.38 -4.95 16.47
N SER A 22 0.49 -3.96 16.65
CA SER A 22 0.21 -2.77 17.48
C SER A 22 -0.89 -1.85 16.91
N GLU A 23 -1.18 -1.97 15.61
CA GLU A 23 -2.12 -1.14 14.87
C GLU A 23 -3.41 -1.89 14.54
N GLU A 24 -3.47 -3.20 14.79
CA GLU A 24 -4.60 -4.07 14.44
C GLU A 24 -5.92 -3.60 15.10
N ALA A 25 -5.84 -3.07 16.32
CA ALA A 25 -6.98 -2.52 17.05
C ALA A 25 -7.64 -1.30 16.36
N LYS A 26 -6.95 -0.67 15.40
CA LYS A 26 -7.47 0.48 14.64
C LYS A 26 -8.19 0.07 13.35
N LEU A 27 -8.21 -1.23 13.01
CA LEU A 27 -9.00 -1.74 11.89
C LEU A 27 -10.50 -1.64 12.21
N PRO A 28 -11.36 -1.34 11.22
CA PRO A 28 -12.80 -1.38 11.43
C PRO A 28 -13.27 -2.76 11.90
N LYS A 29 -14.29 -2.78 12.76
CA LYS A 29 -14.88 -4.02 13.27
C LYS A 29 -15.31 -4.92 12.11
N ASN A 30 -15.01 -6.22 12.21
CA ASN A 30 -15.31 -7.25 11.23
C ASN A 30 -14.66 -7.10 9.84
N PHE A 31 -13.79 -6.09 9.60
CA PHE A 31 -13.17 -5.86 8.29
C PHE A 31 -12.49 -7.11 7.72
N SER A 32 -11.70 -7.81 8.54
CA SER A 32 -11.00 -9.03 8.13
C SER A 32 -11.97 -10.16 7.73
N LYS A 33 -13.10 -10.29 8.45
CA LYS A 33 -14.12 -11.32 8.14
C LYS A 33 -14.83 -10.99 6.83
N GLU A 34 -15.23 -9.73 6.65
CA GLU A 34 -15.95 -9.25 5.48
C GLU A 34 -15.12 -9.33 4.19
N THR A 35 -13.80 -9.19 4.29
CA THR A 35 -12.88 -9.18 3.14
C THR A 35 -12.15 -10.51 2.92
N SER A 36 -12.36 -11.51 3.78
CA SER A 36 -11.61 -12.79 3.80
C SER A 36 -11.51 -13.55 2.47
N LYS A 37 -12.43 -13.34 1.52
CA LYS A 37 -12.39 -13.98 0.19
C LYS A 37 -11.40 -13.34 -0.79
N LYS A 38 -10.98 -12.08 -0.56
CA LYS A 38 -10.16 -11.28 -1.49
C LYS A 38 -9.02 -10.52 -0.82
N GLY A 39 -9.10 -10.33 0.49
CA GLY A 39 -8.12 -9.62 1.30
C GLY A 39 -7.36 -10.57 2.18
N LEU A 40 -6.04 -10.39 2.21
CA LEU A 40 -5.16 -11.00 3.20
C LEU A 40 -4.57 -9.88 4.07
N ILE A 41 -4.72 -10.00 5.39
CA ILE A 41 -4.17 -9.06 6.36
C ILE A 41 -3.14 -9.81 7.19
N VAL A 42 -1.91 -9.30 7.23
CA VAL A 42 -0.78 -9.91 7.94
C VAL A 42 -0.01 -8.85 8.71
N SER A 43 0.72 -9.25 9.76
CA SER A 43 1.55 -8.33 10.54
C SER A 43 2.89 -7.99 9.87
N TRP A 44 3.34 -8.86 8.97
CA TRP A 44 4.60 -8.72 8.25
C TRP A 44 4.54 -9.52 6.93
N CYS A 45 5.32 -9.11 5.94
CA CYS A 45 5.53 -9.87 4.70
C CYS A 45 6.96 -9.65 4.18
N PRO A 46 7.51 -10.57 3.37
CA PRO A 46 8.75 -10.35 2.63
C PRO A 46 8.49 -9.36 1.48
N GLN A 47 8.45 -8.06 1.79
CA GLN A 47 7.93 -7.02 0.88
C GLN A 47 8.58 -7.04 -0.51
N LEU A 48 9.90 -7.23 -0.59
CA LEU A 48 10.60 -7.28 -1.88
C LEU A 48 10.12 -8.46 -2.74
N GLU A 49 9.97 -9.65 -2.15
CA GLU A 49 9.46 -10.84 -2.84
C GLU A 49 8.00 -10.66 -3.26
N VAL A 50 7.19 -10.06 -2.37
CA VAL A 50 5.80 -9.71 -2.69
C VAL A 50 5.75 -8.75 -3.87
N LEU A 51 6.52 -7.66 -3.87
CA LEU A 51 6.55 -6.69 -4.96
C LEU A 51 7.08 -7.28 -6.27
N ALA A 52 7.93 -8.31 -6.20
CA ALA A 52 8.44 -9.01 -7.38
C ALA A 52 7.43 -10.01 -7.97
N HIS A 53 6.35 -10.31 -7.26
CA HIS A 53 5.36 -11.28 -7.69
C HIS A 53 4.46 -10.70 -8.79
N GLU A 54 4.24 -11.45 -9.88
CA GLU A 54 3.50 -11.02 -11.08
C GLU A 54 2.04 -10.59 -10.80
N ALA A 55 1.44 -11.12 -9.73
CA ALA A 55 0.09 -10.75 -9.32
C ALA A 55 -0.01 -9.33 -8.72
N ILE A 56 1.11 -8.69 -8.37
CA ILE A 56 1.11 -7.33 -7.85
C ILE A 56 1.01 -6.32 -8.99
N TRP A 57 -0.15 -5.67 -9.06
CA TRP A 57 -0.42 -4.65 -10.08
C TRP A 57 -0.12 -3.21 -9.60
N CYS A 58 -0.20 -2.97 -8.29
CA CYS A 58 -0.02 -1.64 -7.72
C CYS A 58 0.38 -1.72 -6.24
N PHE A 59 1.20 -0.79 -5.79
CA PHE A 59 1.63 -0.66 -4.41
C PHE A 59 1.12 0.64 -3.77
N ILE A 60 0.24 0.51 -2.77
CA ILE A 60 -0.17 1.65 -1.93
C ILE A 60 0.91 1.85 -0.86
N THR A 61 1.56 3.01 -0.87
CA THR A 61 2.73 3.25 -0.03
C THR A 61 2.76 4.65 0.55
N HIS A 62 3.28 4.75 1.76
CA HIS A 62 3.61 6.02 2.40
C HIS A 62 4.83 6.71 1.78
N CYS A 63 5.48 6.12 0.77
CA CYS A 63 6.65 6.69 0.08
C CYS A 63 7.90 6.86 0.96
N GLY A 64 8.10 5.96 1.93
CA GLY A 64 9.42 5.80 2.55
C GLY A 64 10.46 5.41 1.51
N TRP A 65 11.70 5.89 1.67
CA TRP A 65 12.71 5.80 0.61
C TRP A 65 13.02 4.37 0.15
N ASN A 66 13.24 3.43 1.09
CA ASN A 66 13.52 2.04 0.76
C ASN A 66 12.37 1.38 -0.02
N SER A 67 11.13 1.48 0.47
CA SER A 67 9.97 0.93 -0.24
C SER A 67 9.74 1.57 -1.61
N THR A 68 10.10 2.86 -1.75
CA THR A 68 10.05 3.56 -3.05
C THR A 68 11.09 2.98 -4.02
N LEU A 69 12.31 2.73 -3.55
CA LEU A 69 13.36 2.11 -4.36
C LEU A 69 13.03 0.67 -4.77
N GLU A 70 12.47 -0.14 -3.88
CA GLU A 70 12.04 -1.50 -4.20
C GLU A 70 11.00 -1.50 -5.32
N ALA A 71 9.96 -0.67 -5.19
CA ALA A 71 8.91 -0.55 -6.21
C ALA A 71 9.44 -0.03 -7.56
N LEU A 72 10.32 0.97 -7.53
CA LEU A 72 10.97 1.49 -8.75
C LEU A 72 11.82 0.42 -9.44
N SER A 73 12.62 -0.33 -8.67
CA SER A 73 13.52 -1.36 -9.20
C SER A 73 12.78 -2.52 -9.85
N LEU A 74 11.56 -2.80 -9.36
CA LEU A 74 10.69 -3.87 -9.86
C LEU A 74 9.62 -3.38 -10.84
N GLY A 75 9.58 -2.08 -11.16
CA GLY A 75 8.61 -1.51 -12.09
C GLY A 75 7.16 -1.54 -11.59
N VAL A 76 6.94 -1.55 -10.26
CA VAL A 76 5.60 -1.60 -9.67
C VAL A 76 5.01 -0.19 -9.55
N PRO A 77 3.86 0.10 -10.18
CA PRO A 77 3.20 1.40 -10.05
C PRO A 77 2.78 1.70 -8.61
N MET A 78 2.84 2.97 -8.22
CA MET A 78 2.57 3.39 -6.84
C MET A 78 1.34 4.29 -6.68
N VAL A 79 0.57 4.05 -5.61
CA VAL A 79 -0.40 4.98 -5.05
C VAL A 79 0.21 5.57 -3.79
N ALA A 80 0.72 6.79 -3.93
CA ALA A 80 1.51 7.50 -2.93
C ALA A 80 0.63 8.22 -1.89
N MET A 81 0.66 7.75 -0.64
CA MET A 81 -0.06 8.30 0.51
C MET A 81 0.91 8.74 1.61
N PRO A 82 1.69 9.82 1.39
CA PRO A 82 2.76 10.22 2.30
C PRO A 82 2.21 10.63 3.68
N GLN A 83 2.96 10.32 4.74
CA GLN A 83 2.54 10.60 6.12
C GLN A 83 3.40 11.67 6.79
N TRP A 84 4.73 11.66 6.60
CA TRP A 84 5.65 12.52 7.36
C TRP A 84 6.99 12.74 6.65
N THR A 85 7.72 13.78 7.05
CA THR A 85 9.11 14.08 6.65
C THR A 85 9.30 14.19 5.13
N ASP A 86 10.18 13.38 4.54
CA ASP A 86 10.62 13.40 3.15
C ASP A 86 9.63 12.73 2.20
N GLN A 87 8.67 11.98 2.73
CA GLN A 87 7.71 11.20 1.96
C GLN A 87 6.87 12.04 1.01
N SER A 88 6.55 13.29 1.39
CA SER A 88 5.83 14.20 0.50
C SER A 88 6.66 14.60 -0.73
N THR A 89 7.99 14.70 -0.58
CA THR A 89 8.93 14.91 -1.68
C THR A 89 9.00 13.65 -2.53
N ASN A 90 9.17 12.47 -1.93
CA ASN A 90 9.19 11.20 -2.66
C ASN A 90 7.88 11.01 -3.47
N ALA A 91 6.72 11.27 -2.87
CA ALA A 91 5.42 11.24 -3.54
C ALA A 91 5.32 12.25 -4.70
N LYS A 92 5.94 13.44 -4.58
CA LYS A 92 6.03 14.42 -5.67
C LYS A 92 6.84 13.88 -6.85
N PHE A 93 7.94 13.17 -6.58
CA PHE A 93 8.75 12.53 -7.62
C PHE A 93 8.01 11.39 -8.31
N VAL A 94 7.43 10.48 -7.52
CA VAL A 94 6.59 9.37 -8.03
C VAL A 94 5.53 9.88 -8.99
N LYS A 95 4.80 10.94 -8.60
CA LYS A 95 3.71 11.50 -9.41
C LYS A 95 4.20 12.35 -10.59
N ASN A 96 5.05 13.35 -10.34
CA ASN A 96 5.27 14.44 -11.29
C ASN A 96 6.58 14.30 -12.08
N VAL A 97 7.57 13.59 -11.55
CA VAL A 97 8.90 13.47 -12.17
C VAL A 97 9.01 12.13 -12.89
N TRP A 98 8.93 11.02 -12.17
CA TRP A 98 9.04 9.67 -12.75
C TRP A 98 7.75 9.23 -13.44
N LYS A 99 6.60 9.80 -13.02
CA LYS A 99 5.27 9.50 -13.61
C LYS A 99 4.91 8.02 -13.57
N ILE A 100 5.29 7.35 -12.49
CA ILE A 100 5.06 5.92 -12.25
C ILE A 100 3.99 5.69 -11.16
N GLY A 101 3.22 6.73 -10.83
CA GLY A 101 2.19 6.63 -9.81
C GLY A 101 1.35 7.89 -9.66
N ILE A 102 0.42 7.83 -8.72
CA ILE A 102 -0.44 8.96 -8.33
C ILE A 102 -0.26 9.27 -6.86
N LYS A 103 -0.50 10.52 -6.46
CA LYS A 103 -0.54 10.93 -5.04
C LYS A 103 -2.00 11.03 -4.60
N VAL A 104 -2.37 10.33 -3.53
CA VAL A 104 -3.72 10.42 -2.94
C VAL A 104 -3.94 11.84 -2.41
N ARG A 105 -5.18 12.33 -2.54
CA ARG A 105 -5.59 13.65 -2.05
C ARG A 105 -6.16 13.56 -0.65
#